data_AF-A0A363N1Z1-F1
#
_entry.id   AF-A0A363N1Z1-F1
#
_cell.length_a   1.000
_cell.length_b   1.000
_cell.length_c   1.000
_cell.angle_alpha   90.00
_cell.angle_beta   90.00
_cell.angle_gamma   90.00
#
_symmetry.space_group_name_H-M   'P 1'
#
loop_
_entity.id
_entity.type
_entity.pdbx_description
1 polymer ?
#
loop_
_entity_poly.entity_id
_entity_poly.type
_entity_poly.pdbx_seq_one_letter_code
_entity_poly.pdbx_strand_id
1 'polypeptide(L)'
;MKNIKIVSLAACMAWMLSLMLFTSCSSDDSSAEASTGAPIIESVMPSGYNADGTLKPLTPVTLVDPKNYYVIHGKGLLTTKKVYFNDFDTYFRPTFVTDTDIIILVDEDTPYANASNQLKVVTDRGTVVYNLTVAPPVPTFSGFNSINCAEGDQVIIKGKYFLNPVVTLAETATQPAVPVTVVSSTLEQIVVKIPANANHRYLSVANISGAAVSKEAIGTALYDDILYGMQWGGPWAGKGVNFAYDKDSYQGEKSWQWEFGQWDGGNWGFNVDLTPYKALRIAIKGTKTGRVNFSVNGGVNYVLPVTSTWVYLEIPFSDLGNPTSLTMLTFQESNNDGGNTVLFDDIGFVLK
;
A
#
# COMPACT_ATOMS: atom_id res chain seq x y z
N MET A 1 50.00 85.00 17.05
CA MET A 1 48.74 84.26 17.31
C MET A 1 48.75 83.00 16.43
N LYS A 2 49.02 81.83 17.03
CA LYS A 2 49.63 80.66 16.35
C LYS A 2 48.76 79.38 16.41
N ASN A 3 47.45 79.50 16.62
CA ASN A 3 46.62 78.35 17.03
C ASN A 3 45.50 77.93 16.04
N ILE A 4 45.40 78.51 14.84
CA ILE A 4 44.29 78.19 13.91
C ILE A 4 44.61 77.03 12.94
N LYS A 5 45.89 76.70 12.70
CA LYS A 5 46.26 75.66 11.73
C LYS A 5 46.26 74.21 12.27
N ILE A 6 46.35 74.02 13.59
CA ILE A 6 46.42 72.66 14.18
C ILE A 6 45.03 72.06 14.44
N VAL A 7 44.04 72.91 14.75
CA VAL A 7 42.65 72.46 15.01
C VAL A 7 41.98 71.95 13.73
N SER A 8 42.28 72.55 12.57
CA SER A 8 41.75 72.11 11.27
C SER A 8 42.34 70.76 10.81
N LEU A 9 43.62 70.49 11.10
CA LEU A 9 44.27 69.25 10.67
C LEU A 9 43.86 68.06 11.55
N ALA A 10 43.73 68.27 12.87
CA ALA A 10 43.25 67.24 13.79
C ALA A 10 41.78 66.88 13.56
N ALA A 11 40.93 67.86 13.23
CA ALA A 11 39.53 67.62 12.89
C ALA A 11 39.38 66.84 11.57
N CYS A 12 40.18 67.14 10.54
CA CYS A 12 40.17 66.39 9.27
C CYS A 12 40.70 64.95 9.42
N MET A 13 41.67 64.72 10.31
CA MET A 13 42.25 63.39 10.53
C MET A 13 41.34 62.50 11.39
N ALA A 14 40.57 63.08 12.32
CA ALA A 14 39.54 62.36 13.07
C ALA A 14 38.31 62.00 12.21
N TRP A 15 37.96 62.85 11.23
CA TRP A 15 36.87 62.58 10.27
C TRP A 15 37.25 61.54 9.20
N MET A 16 38.52 61.48 8.78
CA MET A 16 39.01 60.40 7.91
C MET A 16 39.10 59.05 8.64
N LEU A 17 39.36 59.04 9.95
CA LEU A 17 39.43 57.81 10.74
C LEU A 17 38.03 57.22 11.06
N SER A 18 36.98 58.05 11.13
CA SER A 18 35.60 57.56 11.31
C SER A 18 34.98 56.95 10.04
N LEU A 19 35.54 57.23 8.86
CA LEU A 19 35.12 56.62 7.59
C LEU A 19 35.74 55.23 7.36
N MET A 20 36.75 54.84 8.15
CA MET A 20 37.37 53.50 8.09
C MET A 20 36.67 52.45 8.96
N LEU A 21 35.66 52.85 9.76
CA LEU A 21 34.89 51.95 10.64
C LEU A 21 33.55 51.48 10.05
N PHE A 22 33.28 51.80 8.78
CA PHE A 22 32.14 51.27 8.02
C PHE A 22 32.57 50.38 6.84
N THR A 23 33.57 49.51 7.06
CA THR A 23 33.73 48.32 6.20
C THR A 23 32.61 47.33 6.55
N SER A 24 31.45 47.60 5.99
CA SER A 24 30.36 46.65 5.83
C SER A 24 30.83 45.59 4.84
N CYS A 25 30.84 44.33 5.29
CA CYS A 25 31.07 43.10 4.54
C CYS A 25 32.19 43.17 3.49
N SER A 26 33.32 42.52 3.78
CA SER A 26 33.92 41.76 2.69
C SER A 26 32.79 40.91 2.11
N SER A 27 32.53 41.06 0.82
CA SER A 27 31.97 39.96 0.06
C SER A 27 33.03 38.86 0.14
N ASP A 28 33.02 38.12 1.24
CA ASP A 28 33.40 36.72 1.28
C ASP A 28 32.34 35.96 0.45
N ASP A 29 32.21 36.32 -0.82
CA ASP A 29 32.06 35.35 -1.89
C ASP A 29 33.42 34.65 -1.98
N SER A 30 33.80 33.98 -0.89
CA SER A 30 34.53 32.74 -1.01
C SER A 30 33.54 31.82 -1.72
N SER A 31 33.54 31.91 -3.06
CA SER A 31 33.04 30.85 -3.91
C SER A 31 33.60 29.58 -3.29
N ALA A 32 32.74 28.83 -2.60
CA ALA A 32 33.13 27.64 -1.84
C ALA A 32 34.17 26.91 -2.69
N GLU A 33 35.42 26.87 -2.22
CA GLU A 33 36.58 26.45 -3.00
C GLU A 33 36.22 25.19 -3.77
N ALA A 34 35.90 25.34 -5.06
CA ALA A 34 35.21 24.30 -5.80
C ALA A 34 36.20 23.16 -6.00
N SER A 35 35.98 22.01 -5.36
CA SER A 35 36.87 20.85 -5.40
C SER A 35 37.31 20.54 -6.83
N THR A 36 38.60 20.70 -7.12
CA THR A 36 39.16 20.63 -8.50
C THR A 36 39.18 19.22 -9.10
N GLY A 37 38.74 18.21 -8.36
CA GLY A 37 38.70 16.81 -8.80
C GLY A 37 37.36 16.37 -9.43
N ALA A 38 37.33 15.13 -9.89
CA ALA A 38 36.09 14.44 -10.28
C ALA A 38 35.13 14.35 -9.07
N PRO A 39 33.80 14.33 -9.29
CA PRO A 39 32.85 14.25 -8.19
C PRO A 39 32.98 12.94 -7.42
N ILE A 40 32.70 12.98 -6.12
CA ILE A 40 32.67 11.82 -5.23
C ILE A 40 31.38 11.87 -4.42
N ILE A 41 30.72 10.72 -4.26
CA ILE A 41 29.61 10.53 -3.32
C ILE A 41 30.16 9.72 -2.14
N GLU A 42 30.10 10.30 -0.95
CA GLU A 42 30.52 9.66 0.30
C GLU A 42 29.33 8.98 1.00
N SER A 43 28.15 9.61 0.98
CA SER A 43 26.93 9.02 1.54
C SER A 43 25.66 9.64 0.97
N VAL A 44 24.54 8.94 1.17
CA VAL A 44 23.19 9.46 0.94
C VAL A 44 22.44 9.38 2.27
N MET A 45 21.78 10.46 2.68
CA MET A 45 21.08 10.57 3.97
C MET A 45 19.67 11.09 3.77
N PRO A 46 18.67 10.64 4.55
CA PRO A 46 17.32 11.18 4.45
C PRO A 46 17.26 12.65 4.91
N SER A 47 16.37 13.43 4.30
CA SER A 47 16.14 14.84 4.65
C SER A 47 14.66 15.11 4.92
N GLY A 48 14.37 16.01 5.84
CA GLY A 48 13.02 16.41 6.23
C GLY A 48 12.56 15.84 7.57
N TYR A 49 11.25 15.61 7.70
CA TYR A 49 10.59 15.23 8.95
C TYR A 49 9.89 13.88 8.82
N ASN A 50 9.79 13.17 9.94
CA ASN A 50 8.92 12.03 10.12
C ASN A 50 7.46 12.50 10.24
N ALA A 51 6.52 11.56 10.14
CA ALA A 51 5.09 11.84 10.26
C ALA A 51 4.68 12.43 11.62
N ASP A 52 5.46 12.17 12.67
CA ASP A 52 5.28 12.70 14.02
C ASP A 52 5.89 14.10 14.23
N GLY A 53 6.47 14.70 13.18
CA GLY A 53 7.10 16.01 13.21
C GLY A 53 8.55 16.03 13.72
N THR A 54 9.13 14.88 14.06
CA THR A 54 10.56 14.79 14.40
C THR A 54 11.44 14.87 13.14
N LEU A 55 12.66 15.37 13.27
CA LEU A 55 13.61 15.41 12.15
C LEU A 55 14.08 13.99 11.80
N LYS A 56 14.19 13.70 10.49
CA LYS A 56 14.82 12.47 10.02
C LYS A 56 16.32 12.52 10.39
N PRO A 57 16.89 11.43 10.94
CA PRO A 57 18.30 11.41 11.29
C PRO A 57 19.17 11.44 10.03
N LEU A 58 20.23 12.25 10.02
CA LEU A 58 21.23 12.27 8.95
C LEU A 58 22.17 11.05 9.05
N THR A 59 21.59 9.85 9.06
CA THR A 59 22.32 8.59 9.04
C THR A 59 22.40 8.08 7.61
N PRO A 60 23.57 7.67 7.10
CA PRO A 60 23.71 7.13 5.76
C PRO A 60 22.77 5.95 5.49
N VAL A 61 22.16 5.94 4.31
CA VAL A 61 21.26 4.89 3.82
C VAL A 61 21.65 4.47 2.41
N THR A 62 21.37 3.21 2.08
CA THR A 62 21.52 2.66 0.72
C THR A 62 20.18 2.34 0.06
N LEU A 63 19.08 2.66 0.72
CA LEU A 63 17.70 2.49 0.26
C LEU A 63 16.99 3.84 0.35
N VAL A 64 16.32 4.25 -0.73
CA VAL A 64 15.59 5.51 -0.80
C VAL A 64 14.15 5.30 -1.29
N ASP A 65 13.22 6.09 -0.76
CA ASP A 65 11.82 6.07 -1.13
C ASP A 65 11.53 7.19 -2.15
N PRO A 66 10.75 6.92 -3.20
CA PRO A 66 10.18 7.97 -4.03
C PRO A 66 9.41 9.01 -3.20
N LYS A 67 9.29 10.23 -3.70
CA LYS A 67 8.61 11.36 -3.03
C LYS A 67 9.23 11.81 -1.70
N ASN A 68 10.44 11.37 -1.38
CA ASN A 68 11.18 11.80 -0.21
C ASN A 68 12.44 12.56 -0.59
N TYR A 69 12.79 13.55 0.24
CA TYR A 69 14.04 14.30 0.09
C TYR A 69 15.21 13.54 0.70
N TYR A 70 16.35 13.60 0.01
CA TYR A 70 17.63 13.07 0.46
C TYR A 70 18.74 14.09 0.25
N VAL A 71 19.76 14.01 1.09
CA VAL A 71 21.04 14.69 0.94
C VAL A 71 22.02 13.71 0.32
N ILE A 72 22.53 14.02 -0.87
CA ILE A 72 23.69 13.35 -1.46
C ILE A 72 24.92 14.13 -0.99
N HIS A 73 25.72 13.51 -0.14
CA HIS A 73 26.90 14.12 0.48
C HIS A 73 28.19 13.61 -0.15
N GLY A 74 29.15 14.51 -0.39
CA GLY A 74 30.45 14.18 -0.94
C GLY A 74 31.29 15.40 -1.31
N LYS A 75 31.90 15.39 -2.50
CA LYS A 75 32.84 16.43 -2.97
C LYS A 75 32.69 16.70 -4.46
N GLY A 76 32.94 17.94 -4.89
CA GLY A 76 32.94 18.32 -6.31
C GLY A 76 31.54 18.37 -6.94
N LEU A 77 30.50 18.58 -6.13
CA LEU A 77 29.10 18.52 -6.56
C LEU A 77 28.57 19.86 -7.10
N LEU A 78 29.30 20.97 -6.93
CA LEU A 78 28.81 22.33 -7.22
C LEU A 78 28.37 22.53 -8.68
N THR A 79 28.99 21.80 -9.61
CA THR A 79 28.73 21.90 -11.06
C THR A 79 27.80 20.81 -11.58
N THR A 80 26.98 20.20 -10.71
CA THR A 80 26.02 19.16 -11.09
C THR A 80 25.10 19.64 -12.21
N LYS A 81 24.99 18.81 -13.26
CA LYS A 81 24.11 19.00 -14.42
C LYS A 81 22.95 18.03 -14.41
N LYS A 82 23.19 16.78 -13.98
CA LYS A 82 22.21 15.70 -13.98
C LYS A 82 22.40 14.81 -12.77
N VAL A 83 21.29 14.35 -12.22
CA VAL A 83 21.25 13.32 -11.19
C VAL A 83 20.29 12.25 -11.68
N TYR A 84 20.74 11.00 -11.72
CA TYR A 84 19.93 9.87 -12.14
C TYR A 84 19.78 8.89 -10.98
N PHE A 85 18.55 8.45 -10.74
CA PHE A 85 18.27 7.26 -9.94
C PHE A 85 17.78 6.18 -10.89
N ASN A 86 18.43 5.02 -10.91
CA ASN A 86 18.04 3.91 -11.79
C ASN A 86 17.92 4.32 -13.27
N ASP A 87 18.86 5.14 -13.73
CA ASP A 87 18.92 5.75 -15.06
C ASP A 87 17.77 6.71 -15.43
N PHE A 88 16.85 6.97 -14.49
CA PHE A 88 15.83 8.00 -14.61
C PHE A 88 16.39 9.37 -14.21
N ASP A 89 16.26 10.36 -15.09
CA ASP A 89 16.74 11.73 -14.87
C ASP A 89 15.85 12.46 -13.87
N THR A 90 16.37 12.69 -12.67
CA THR A 90 15.62 13.33 -11.58
C THR A 90 15.99 14.80 -11.49
N TYR A 91 14.96 15.64 -11.50
CA TYR A 91 15.14 17.07 -11.33
C TYR A 91 15.67 17.42 -9.94
N PHE A 92 16.64 18.34 -9.90
CA PHE A 92 17.10 18.98 -8.67
C PHE A 92 17.08 20.50 -8.83
N ARG A 93 16.93 21.20 -7.70
CA ARG A 93 16.98 22.67 -7.68
C ARG A 93 18.45 23.11 -7.59
N PRO A 94 18.97 23.93 -8.52
CA PRO A 94 20.37 24.36 -8.47
C PRO A 94 20.74 25.10 -7.17
N THR A 95 19.80 25.80 -6.54
CA THR A 95 20.01 26.48 -5.25
C THR A 95 20.19 25.53 -4.07
N PHE A 96 19.94 24.23 -4.25
CA PHE A 96 20.12 23.18 -3.26
C PHE A 96 21.40 22.37 -3.49
N VAL A 97 22.29 22.88 -4.34
CA VAL A 97 23.58 22.26 -4.66
C VAL A 97 24.69 23.13 -4.12
N THR A 98 25.55 22.53 -3.30
CA THR A 98 26.84 23.08 -2.86
C THR A 98 27.96 22.20 -3.42
N ASP A 99 29.22 22.50 -3.11
CA ASP A 99 30.33 21.62 -3.49
C ASP A 99 30.30 20.26 -2.78
N THR A 100 29.63 20.20 -1.61
CA THR A 100 29.59 19.02 -0.74
C THR A 100 28.25 18.31 -0.72
N ASP A 101 27.15 18.99 -1.05
CA ASP A 101 25.81 18.47 -0.82
C ASP A 101 24.86 18.79 -1.98
N ILE A 102 24.02 17.82 -2.33
CA ILE A 102 22.85 18.02 -3.19
C ILE A 102 21.63 17.59 -2.38
N ILE A 103 20.69 18.51 -2.15
CA ILE A 103 19.37 18.17 -1.61
C ILE A 103 18.42 17.92 -2.77
N ILE A 104 17.93 16.69 -2.89
CA ILE A 104 17.13 16.23 -4.03
C ILE A 104 15.90 15.45 -3.58
N LEU A 105 14.80 15.59 -4.31
CA LEU A 105 13.58 14.78 -4.16
C LEU A 105 13.68 13.60 -5.12
N VAL A 106 13.60 12.36 -4.62
CA VAL A 106 13.54 11.18 -5.51
C VAL A 106 12.19 11.19 -6.23
N ASP A 107 12.22 11.13 -7.56
CA ASP A 107 11.03 11.25 -8.40
C ASP A 107 10.06 10.08 -8.18
N GLU A 108 8.76 10.34 -8.26
CA GLU A 108 7.75 9.30 -8.13
C GLU A 108 7.76 8.28 -9.27
N ASP A 109 8.20 8.70 -10.45
CA ASP A 109 8.29 7.87 -11.65
C ASP A 109 9.61 7.08 -11.73
N THR A 110 10.48 7.22 -10.71
CA THR A 110 11.75 6.49 -10.65
C THR A 110 11.51 4.97 -10.70
N PRO A 111 12.04 4.25 -11.71
CA PRO A 111 11.86 2.82 -11.81
C PRO A 111 12.49 2.09 -10.63
N TYR A 112 11.78 1.13 -10.05
CA TYR A 112 12.28 0.24 -8.99
C TYR A 112 12.42 -1.22 -9.44
N ALA A 113 11.74 -1.62 -10.52
CA ALA A 113 11.79 -2.97 -11.07
C ALA A 113 12.76 -3.04 -12.25
N ASN A 114 13.54 -4.12 -12.34
CA ASN A 114 14.59 -4.31 -13.37
C ASN A 114 15.54 -3.10 -13.51
N ALA A 115 15.80 -2.45 -12.37
CA ALA A 115 16.54 -1.21 -12.30
C ALA A 115 18.03 -1.42 -12.04
N SER A 116 18.86 -0.42 -12.37
CA SER A 116 20.32 -0.49 -12.18
C SER A 116 20.77 -0.45 -10.72
N ASN A 117 19.90 -0.02 -9.79
CA ASN A 117 20.22 0.20 -8.37
C ASN A 117 21.43 1.11 -8.17
N GLN A 118 21.45 2.19 -8.95
CA GLN A 118 22.52 3.16 -8.99
C GLN A 118 21.98 4.59 -8.90
N LEU A 119 22.65 5.38 -8.06
CA LEU A 119 22.64 6.84 -8.12
C LEU A 119 23.82 7.29 -8.98
N LYS A 120 23.57 8.11 -9.98
CA LYS A 120 24.59 8.66 -10.89
C LYS A 120 24.50 10.18 -10.91
N VAL A 121 25.60 10.85 -10.58
CA VAL A 121 25.70 12.33 -10.62
C VAL A 121 26.68 12.73 -11.70
N VAL A 122 26.23 13.59 -12.62
CA VAL A 122 27.03 14.13 -13.72
C VAL A 122 27.29 15.61 -13.42
N THR A 123 28.56 15.99 -13.46
CA THR A 123 29.06 17.35 -13.23
C THR A 123 29.89 17.80 -14.43
N ASP A 124 30.29 19.08 -14.47
CA ASP A 124 31.24 19.57 -15.49
C ASP A 124 32.62 18.89 -15.40
N ARG A 125 32.95 18.29 -14.24
CA ARG A 125 34.26 17.69 -13.95
C ARG A 125 34.28 16.16 -14.05
N GLY A 126 33.15 15.55 -14.39
CA GLY A 126 33.04 14.10 -14.56
C GLY A 126 31.74 13.53 -14.01
N THR A 127 31.69 12.20 -13.94
CA THR A 127 30.54 11.44 -13.47
C THR A 127 30.95 10.54 -12.31
N VAL A 128 30.09 10.43 -11.31
CA VAL A 128 30.22 9.47 -10.21
C VAL A 128 28.99 8.58 -10.14
N VAL A 129 29.21 7.31 -9.83
CA VAL A 129 28.16 6.31 -9.62
C VAL A 129 28.28 5.78 -8.20
N TYR A 130 27.14 5.62 -7.55
CA TYR A 130 27.00 5.15 -6.17
C TYR A 130 25.91 4.08 -6.11
N ASN A 131 26.16 2.99 -5.38
CA ASN A 131 25.17 1.92 -5.24
C ASN A 131 24.04 2.38 -4.32
N LEU A 132 22.83 2.47 -4.87
CA LEU A 132 21.67 2.96 -4.15
C LEU A 132 20.41 2.30 -4.71
N THR A 133 19.64 1.65 -3.85
CA THR A 133 18.38 1.01 -4.24
C THR A 133 17.23 2.00 -4.05
N VAL A 134 16.33 2.07 -5.03
CA VAL A 134 15.06 2.78 -4.90
C VAL A 134 14.01 1.77 -4.49
N ALA A 135 13.34 2.03 -3.37
CA ALA A 135 12.35 1.15 -2.79
C ALA A 135 11.10 1.06 -3.69
N PRO A 136 10.53 -0.13 -3.94
CA PRO A 136 9.19 -0.24 -4.49
C PRO A 136 8.16 0.31 -3.49
N PRO A 137 6.93 0.64 -3.91
CA PRO A 137 5.86 0.89 -2.96
C PRO A 137 5.56 -0.35 -2.10
N VAL A 138 4.96 -0.16 -0.92
CA VAL A 138 4.47 -1.27 -0.09
C VAL A 138 3.48 -2.11 -0.92
N PRO A 139 3.56 -3.45 -0.89
CA PRO A 139 2.65 -4.31 -1.65
C PRO A 139 1.19 -4.00 -1.33
N THR A 140 0.31 -4.20 -2.31
CA THR A 140 -1.13 -4.32 -2.04
C THR A 140 -1.55 -5.77 -2.19
N PHE A 141 -2.54 -6.19 -1.40
CA PHE A 141 -3.13 -7.51 -1.48
C PHE A 141 -4.61 -7.35 -1.79
N SER A 142 -5.03 -7.63 -3.02
CA SER A 142 -6.42 -7.45 -3.44
C SER A 142 -7.28 -8.71 -3.28
N GLY A 143 -6.67 -9.89 -3.29
CA GLY A 143 -7.38 -11.15 -3.12
C GLY A 143 -6.55 -12.34 -3.57
N PHE A 144 -7.02 -13.54 -3.29
CA PHE A 144 -6.42 -14.79 -3.76
C PHE A 144 -7.52 -15.80 -4.04
N ASN A 145 -7.27 -16.70 -4.99
CA ASN A 145 -8.24 -17.72 -5.39
C ASN A 145 -7.53 -19.08 -5.56
N SER A 146 -8.04 -20.18 -4.99
CA SER A 146 -9.23 -20.26 -4.11
C SER A 146 -8.91 -20.01 -2.64
N ILE A 147 -9.84 -19.35 -1.95
CA ILE A 147 -9.82 -19.16 -0.51
C ILE A 147 -9.81 -20.52 0.20
N ASN A 148 -10.55 -21.50 -0.32
CA ASN A 148 -10.63 -22.85 0.24
C ASN A 148 -9.52 -23.80 -0.27
N CYS A 149 -8.37 -23.25 -0.67
CA CYS A 149 -7.21 -24.04 -1.09
C CYS A 149 -6.72 -25.01 -0.01
N ALA A 150 -6.25 -26.17 -0.45
CA ALA A 150 -5.66 -27.21 0.36
C ALA A 150 -4.13 -27.20 0.27
N GLU A 151 -3.48 -27.99 1.14
CA GLU A 151 -2.04 -28.23 1.04
C GLU A 151 -1.66 -28.75 -0.34
N GLY A 152 -0.62 -28.16 -0.92
CA GLY A 152 -0.08 -28.55 -2.22
C GLY A 152 -0.70 -27.81 -3.40
N ASP A 153 -1.85 -27.16 -3.22
CA ASP A 153 -2.50 -26.37 -4.27
C ASP A 153 -1.63 -25.20 -4.71
N GLN A 154 -1.75 -24.85 -6.00
CA GLN A 154 -1.22 -23.60 -6.52
C GLN A 154 -2.29 -22.52 -6.45
N VAL A 155 -1.98 -21.44 -5.75
CA VAL A 155 -2.89 -20.31 -5.53
C VAL A 155 -2.34 -19.07 -6.20
N ILE A 156 -3.21 -18.32 -6.85
CA ILE A 156 -2.91 -17.03 -7.44
C ILE A 156 -3.26 -15.94 -6.43
N ILE A 157 -2.26 -15.18 -6.00
CA ILE A 157 -2.42 -13.94 -5.24
C ILE A 157 -2.41 -12.76 -6.22
N LYS A 158 -3.40 -11.88 -6.11
CA LYS A 158 -3.53 -10.65 -6.90
C LYS A 158 -3.22 -9.42 -6.03
N GLY A 159 -2.57 -8.42 -6.63
CA GLY A 159 -2.21 -7.18 -5.94
C GLY A 159 -1.34 -6.28 -6.79
N LYS A 160 -0.47 -5.50 -6.15
CA LYS A 160 0.49 -4.60 -6.80
C LYS A 160 1.81 -4.55 -6.03
N TYR A 161 2.87 -4.14 -6.71
CA TYR A 161 4.21 -3.88 -6.17
C TYR A 161 4.94 -5.12 -5.64
N PHE A 162 4.66 -6.27 -6.25
CA PHE A 162 5.31 -7.55 -5.93
C PHE A 162 6.72 -7.66 -6.54
N LEU A 163 7.60 -6.70 -6.23
CA LEU A 163 9.01 -6.79 -6.57
C LEU A 163 9.72 -7.71 -5.55
N ASN A 164 10.32 -8.80 -6.04
CA ASN A 164 11.02 -9.81 -5.21
C ASN A 164 10.20 -10.22 -3.97
N PRO A 165 8.96 -10.70 -4.16
CA PRO A 165 8.04 -10.87 -3.05
C PRO A 165 8.44 -12.03 -2.15
N VAL A 166 8.24 -11.86 -0.84
CA VAL A 166 8.30 -12.91 0.17
C VAL A 166 6.88 -13.19 0.63
N VAL A 167 6.43 -14.43 0.51
CA VAL A 167 5.08 -14.84 0.96
C VAL A 167 5.17 -15.71 2.19
N THR A 168 4.30 -15.45 3.16
CA THR A 168 4.19 -16.24 4.39
C THR A 168 2.72 -16.50 4.75
N LEU A 169 2.45 -17.56 5.50
CA LEU A 169 1.28 -17.59 6.36
C LEU A 169 1.57 -16.66 7.54
N ALA A 170 0.73 -15.66 7.74
CA ALA A 170 0.92 -14.62 8.75
C ALA A 170 0.99 -15.23 10.16
N GLU A 171 1.84 -14.66 11.01
CA GLU A 171 1.92 -15.01 12.43
C GLU A 171 0.55 -14.78 13.11
N THR A 172 0.20 -15.68 14.04
CA THR A 172 -0.96 -15.55 14.91
C THR A 172 -0.49 -15.53 16.36
N ALA A 173 -1.40 -15.26 17.31
CA ALA A 173 -1.08 -15.29 18.73
C ALA A 173 -0.51 -16.64 19.23
N THR A 174 -0.77 -17.74 18.51
CA THR A 174 -0.38 -19.10 18.91
C THR A 174 0.52 -19.82 17.92
N GLN A 175 0.75 -19.26 16.73
CA GLN A 175 1.53 -19.90 15.67
C GLN A 175 2.45 -18.90 14.96
N PRO A 176 3.74 -19.24 14.78
CA PRO A 176 4.69 -18.35 14.11
C PRO A 176 4.38 -18.21 12.61
N ALA A 177 4.90 -17.17 11.97
CA ALA A 177 4.84 -17.05 10.52
C ALA A 177 5.49 -18.26 9.83
N VAL A 178 4.89 -18.75 8.74
CA VAL A 178 5.41 -19.91 7.98
C VAL A 178 5.71 -19.49 6.54
N PRO A 179 6.94 -19.67 6.04
CA PRO A 179 7.26 -19.38 4.64
C PRO A 179 6.38 -20.17 3.67
N VAL A 180 5.88 -19.47 2.66
CA VAL A 180 5.11 -20.05 1.56
C VAL A 180 5.98 -20.05 0.31
N THR A 181 6.00 -21.16 -0.42
CA THR A 181 6.84 -21.27 -1.63
C THR A 181 6.26 -20.44 -2.76
N VAL A 182 7.02 -19.47 -3.25
CA VAL A 182 6.70 -18.71 -4.48
C VAL A 182 7.14 -19.51 -5.70
N VAL A 183 6.19 -19.83 -6.58
CA VAL A 183 6.44 -20.55 -7.84
C VAL A 183 6.81 -19.57 -8.94
N SER A 184 6.10 -18.44 -9.03
CA SER A 184 6.38 -17.34 -9.96
C SER A 184 5.78 -16.03 -9.46
N SER A 185 6.28 -14.90 -9.96
CA SER A 185 5.73 -13.58 -9.64
C SER A 185 5.92 -12.59 -10.78
N THR A 186 4.91 -11.74 -10.98
CA THR A 186 5.00 -10.45 -11.69
C THR A 186 4.79 -9.34 -10.67
N LEU A 187 4.76 -8.07 -11.09
CA LEU A 187 4.46 -6.96 -10.18
C LEU A 187 3.00 -6.95 -9.65
N GLU A 188 2.10 -7.69 -10.29
CA GLU A 188 0.65 -7.67 -9.98
C GLU A 188 0.08 -9.04 -9.59
N GLN A 189 0.85 -10.12 -9.79
CA GLN A 189 0.41 -11.48 -9.51
C GLN A 189 1.55 -12.33 -8.92
N ILE A 190 1.23 -13.17 -7.94
CA ILE A 190 2.13 -14.19 -7.42
C ILE A 190 1.43 -15.54 -7.51
N VAL A 191 2.13 -16.56 -8.01
CA VAL A 191 1.70 -17.96 -7.90
C VAL A 191 2.47 -18.59 -6.76
N VAL A 192 1.75 -19.13 -5.77
CA VAL A 192 2.33 -19.78 -4.60
C VAL A 192 1.88 -21.22 -4.46
N LYS A 193 2.67 -22.04 -3.76
CA LYS A 193 2.28 -23.40 -3.36
C LYS A 193 1.93 -23.41 -1.87
N ILE A 194 0.69 -23.77 -1.56
CA ILE A 194 0.16 -23.73 -0.19
C ILE A 194 0.81 -24.85 0.67
N PRO A 195 1.37 -24.52 1.84
CA PRO A 195 1.99 -25.52 2.73
C PRO A 195 0.94 -26.22 3.60
N ALA A 196 1.38 -27.25 4.33
CA ALA A 196 0.56 -27.89 5.37
C ALA A 196 0.10 -26.88 6.43
N ASN A 197 -1.03 -27.18 7.08
CA ASN A 197 -1.60 -26.38 8.18
C ASN A 197 -1.89 -24.91 7.82
N ALA A 198 -2.24 -24.64 6.55
CA ALA A 198 -2.59 -23.31 6.08
C ALA A 198 -4.02 -22.88 6.47
N ASN A 199 -4.89 -23.84 6.79
CA ASN A 199 -6.27 -23.55 7.14
C ASN A 199 -6.38 -22.58 8.33
N HIS A 200 -7.31 -21.64 8.25
CA HIS A 200 -7.52 -20.56 9.22
C HIS A 200 -6.30 -19.65 9.42
N ARG A 201 -5.48 -19.47 8.38
CA ARG A 201 -4.38 -18.52 8.38
C ARG A 201 -4.48 -17.54 7.23
N TYR A 202 -4.00 -16.33 7.46
CA TYR A 202 -3.92 -15.29 6.44
C TYR A 202 -2.63 -15.45 5.63
N LEU A 203 -2.68 -15.09 4.35
CA LEU A 203 -1.49 -14.94 3.53
C LEU A 203 -0.95 -13.52 3.71
N SER A 204 0.37 -13.40 3.84
CA SER A 204 1.06 -12.11 3.83
C SER A 204 2.08 -12.08 2.71
N VAL A 205 2.09 -10.97 1.97
CA VAL A 205 3.07 -10.70 0.91
C VAL A 205 3.89 -9.48 1.32
N ALA A 206 5.20 -9.63 1.35
CA ALA A 206 6.14 -8.57 1.66
C ALA A 206 7.10 -8.31 0.49
N ASN A 207 7.53 -7.05 0.37
CA ASN A 207 8.76 -6.69 -0.33
C ASN A 207 9.68 -5.94 0.67
N ILE A 208 10.77 -5.35 0.20
CA ILE A 208 11.72 -4.64 1.08
C ILE A 208 11.12 -3.41 1.80
N SER A 209 9.98 -2.89 1.32
CA SER A 209 9.35 -1.67 1.82
C SER A 209 8.26 -1.94 2.85
N GLY A 210 7.76 -3.18 2.93
CA GLY A 210 6.72 -3.56 3.88
C GLY A 210 5.91 -4.77 3.43
N ALA A 211 4.81 -5.01 4.13
CA ALA A 211 3.93 -6.16 3.90
C ALA A 211 2.47 -5.76 3.81
N ALA A 212 1.71 -6.54 3.02
CA ALA A 212 0.26 -6.57 3.04
C ALA A 212 -0.22 -7.96 3.43
N VAL A 213 -1.40 -8.02 4.06
CA VAL A 213 -2.03 -9.25 4.53
C VAL A 213 -3.37 -9.41 3.83
N SER A 214 -3.74 -10.65 3.49
CA SER A 214 -5.05 -10.96 2.93
C SER A 214 -6.17 -10.55 3.90
N LYS A 215 -7.32 -10.17 3.34
CA LYS A 215 -8.52 -9.92 4.17
C LYS A 215 -9.19 -11.22 4.59
N GLU A 216 -9.03 -12.25 3.77
CA GLU A 216 -9.60 -13.57 3.96
C GLU A 216 -8.53 -14.51 4.52
N ALA A 217 -8.91 -15.35 5.49
CA ALA A 217 -8.10 -16.48 5.90
C ALA A 217 -8.42 -17.68 5.00
N ILE A 218 -7.43 -18.55 4.79
CA ILE A 218 -7.59 -19.78 4.03
C ILE A 218 -8.66 -20.66 4.69
N GLY A 219 -9.54 -21.24 3.88
CA GLY A 219 -10.58 -22.19 4.29
C GLY A 219 -11.81 -21.56 4.96
N THR A 220 -11.97 -20.24 4.88
CA THR A 220 -13.11 -19.55 5.52
C THR A 220 -14.22 -19.13 4.55
N ALA A 221 -14.22 -19.59 3.30
CA ALA A 221 -15.25 -19.23 2.32
C ALA A 221 -16.41 -20.23 2.32
N LEU A 222 -17.63 -19.72 2.34
CA LEU A 222 -18.84 -20.44 1.94
C LEU A 222 -19.08 -20.31 0.44
N TYR A 223 -18.77 -19.16 -0.15
CA TYR A 223 -18.85 -18.92 -1.59
C TYR A 223 -17.55 -18.25 -2.06
N ASP A 224 -16.88 -18.88 -3.02
CA ASP A 224 -15.69 -18.38 -3.73
C ASP A 224 -15.64 -19.08 -5.08
N ASP A 225 -16.12 -18.39 -6.13
CA ASP A 225 -16.44 -18.90 -7.48
C ASP A 225 -17.47 -20.02 -7.59
N ILE A 226 -17.66 -20.77 -6.50
CA ILE A 226 -18.63 -21.84 -6.30
C ILE A 226 -19.14 -21.79 -4.86
N LEU A 227 -20.32 -22.36 -4.63
CA LEU A 227 -20.88 -22.51 -3.29
C LEU A 227 -20.38 -23.81 -2.62
N TYR A 228 -19.67 -23.67 -1.51
CA TYR A 228 -19.09 -24.76 -0.74
C TYR A 228 -20.03 -25.22 0.39
N GLY A 229 -20.02 -26.54 0.66
CA GLY A 229 -20.64 -27.11 1.86
C GLY A 229 -22.17 -27.11 1.90
N MET A 230 -22.85 -26.66 0.84
CA MET A 230 -24.32 -26.67 0.75
C MET A 230 -24.85 -28.11 0.83
N GLN A 231 -25.79 -28.35 1.74
CA GLN A 231 -26.42 -29.66 1.98
C GLN A 231 -27.77 -29.78 1.28
N TRP A 232 -28.53 -28.69 1.27
CA TRP A 232 -29.86 -28.58 0.67
C TRP A 232 -30.16 -27.10 0.45
N GLY A 233 -31.24 -26.79 -0.24
CA GLY A 233 -31.72 -25.43 -0.35
C GLY A 233 -32.00 -24.98 -1.77
N GLY A 234 -32.43 -23.73 -1.86
CA GLY A 234 -32.89 -23.09 -3.07
C GLY A 234 -33.95 -22.02 -2.77
N PRO A 235 -34.39 -21.32 -3.82
CA PRO A 235 -35.49 -20.36 -3.70
C PRO A 235 -36.79 -21.09 -3.33
N TRP A 236 -37.52 -20.60 -2.33
CA TRP A 236 -38.93 -20.97 -2.14
C TRP A 236 -39.84 -20.18 -3.10
N ALA A 237 -39.38 -19.00 -3.54
CA ALA A 237 -39.98 -18.17 -4.56
C ALA A 237 -38.88 -17.43 -5.34
N GLY A 238 -39.12 -17.20 -6.63
CA GLY A 238 -38.22 -16.52 -7.55
C GLY A 238 -37.58 -17.39 -8.62
N LYS A 239 -36.89 -16.73 -9.56
CA LYS A 239 -36.20 -17.34 -10.71
C LYS A 239 -34.76 -16.83 -10.79
N GLY A 240 -33.93 -17.49 -11.59
CA GLY A 240 -32.63 -16.93 -11.98
C GLY A 240 -31.52 -16.97 -10.93
N VAL A 241 -31.49 -17.96 -10.04
CA VAL A 241 -30.32 -18.24 -9.19
C VAL A 241 -29.21 -18.84 -10.05
N ASN A 242 -28.05 -18.18 -10.10
CA ASN A 242 -26.87 -18.62 -10.83
C ASN A 242 -25.61 -18.44 -9.96
N PHE A 243 -25.00 -19.55 -9.55
CA PHE A 243 -23.76 -19.56 -8.76
C PHE A 243 -22.48 -19.45 -9.61
N ALA A 244 -22.60 -19.31 -10.92
CA ALA A 244 -21.46 -19.25 -11.83
C ALA A 244 -21.53 -18.02 -12.74
N TYR A 245 -22.02 -16.88 -12.23
CA TYR A 245 -22.09 -15.65 -13.00
C TYR A 245 -20.70 -15.03 -13.13
N ASP A 246 -20.20 -14.91 -14.36
CA ASP A 246 -18.79 -14.63 -14.69
C ASP A 246 -18.54 -13.23 -15.26
N LYS A 247 -19.52 -12.32 -15.14
CA LYS A 247 -19.42 -10.96 -15.73
C LYS A 247 -19.08 -9.88 -14.71
N ASP A 248 -19.26 -10.15 -13.43
CA ASP A 248 -19.02 -9.19 -12.34
C ASP A 248 -18.83 -9.95 -11.03
N SER A 249 -17.66 -9.81 -10.42
CA SER A 249 -17.29 -10.44 -9.15
C SER A 249 -16.58 -9.43 -8.24
N TYR A 250 -16.66 -9.69 -6.94
CA TYR A 250 -15.89 -9.00 -5.92
C TYR A 250 -14.58 -9.74 -5.61
N GLN A 251 -14.66 -11.07 -5.49
CA GLN A 251 -13.54 -11.98 -5.26
C GLN A 251 -13.56 -13.08 -6.34
N GLY A 252 -12.38 -13.60 -6.69
CA GLY A 252 -12.29 -14.66 -7.70
C GLY A 252 -12.68 -14.16 -9.10
N GLU A 253 -13.43 -14.99 -9.82
CA GLU A 253 -13.88 -14.79 -11.20
C GLU A 253 -15.40 -14.84 -11.35
N LYS A 254 -16.14 -15.37 -10.36
CA LYS A 254 -17.60 -15.55 -10.45
C LYS A 254 -18.32 -15.13 -9.18
N SER A 255 -19.49 -14.53 -9.33
CA SER A 255 -20.41 -14.24 -8.22
C SER A 255 -21.70 -15.05 -8.29
N TRP A 256 -22.40 -15.09 -7.16
CA TRP A 256 -23.75 -15.62 -7.06
C TRP A 256 -24.75 -14.54 -7.48
N GLN A 257 -25.32 -14.70 -8.67
CA GLN A 257 -26.40 -13.87 -9.17
C GLN A 257 -27.78 -14.41 -8.80
N TRP A 258 -28.70 -13.51 -8.45
CA TRP A 258 -30.12 -13.83 -8.31
C TRP A 258 -31.02 -12.65 -8.70
N GLU A 259 -31.95 -12.91 -9.62
CA GLU A 259 -33.06 -12.01 -9.95
C GLU A 259 -34.22 -12.16 -8.95
N PHE A 260 -34.37 -11.19 -8.04
CA PHE A 260 -35.49 -11.15 -7.10
C PHE A 260 -36.74 -10.54 -7.73
N GLY A 261 -37.85 -11.26 -7.70
CA GLY A 261 -39.21 -10.73 -7.76
C GLY A 261 -39.69 -10.23 -6.39
N GLN A 262 -40.91 -9.69 -6.35
CA GLN A 262 -41.50 -9.17 -5.11
C GLN A 262 -41.68 -10.29 -4.09
N TRP A 263 -41.15 -10.12 -2.88
CA TRP A 263 -41.18 -11.07 -1.76
C TRP A 263 -40.46 -12.41 -2.00
N ASP A 264 -39.71 -12.52 -3.10
CA ASP A 264 -38.93 -13.71 -3.39
C ASP A 264 -37.89 -13.96 -2.31
N GLY A 265 -37.54 -15.23 -2.12
CA GLY A 265 -36.56 -15.62 -1.12
C GLY A 265 -36.26 -17.11 -1.14
N GLY A 266 -35.31 -17.50 -0.32
CA GLY A 266 -34.70 -18.82 -0.37
C GLY A 266 -33.88 -19.15 0.87
N ASN A 267 -33.70 -20.45 1.08
CA ASN A 267 -32.91 -21.00 2.17
C ASN A 267 -31.78 -21.86 1.61
N TRP A 268 -30.59 -21.76 2.20
CA TRP A 268 -29.43 -22.59 1.90
C TRP A 268 -28.95 -23.27 3.15
N GLY A 269 -28.99 -24.60 3.17
CA GLY A 269 -28.62 -25.44 4.30
C GLY A 269 -27.13 -25.76 4.33
N PHE A 270 -26.55 -25.71 5.53
CA PHE A 270 -25.13 -25.99 5.77
C PHE A 270 -24.94 -26.85 7.01
N ASN A 271 -23.70 -27.28 7.25
CA ASN A 271 -23.28 -27.89 8.51
C ASN A 271 -21.87 -27.39 8.85
N VAL A 272 -21.78 -26.18 9.43
CA VAL A 272 -20.50 -25.52 9.75
C VAL A 272 -20.45 -25.17 11.23
N ASP A 273 -19.33 -25.46 11.88
CA ASP A 273 -19.01 -24.98 13.23
C ASP A 273 -18.58 -23.50 13.16
N LEU A 274 -19.29 -22.63 13.88
CA LEU A 274 -19.00 -21.19 13.92
C LEU A 274 -18.14 -20.79 15.11
N THR A 275 -17.78 -21.73 15.98
CA THR A 275 -16.95 -21.48 17.16
C THR A 275 -15.63 -20.76 16.84
N PRO A 276 -14.93 -20.99 15.72
CA PRO A 276 -13.69 -20.28 15.39
C PRO A 276 -13.88 -18.82 14.93
N TYR A 277 -15.11 -18.41 14.60
CA TYR A 277 -15.38 -17.15 13.90
C TYR A 277 -16.12 -16.14 14.79
N LYS A 278 -15.99 -14.85 14.45
CA LYS A 278 -16.68 -13.74 15.13
C LYS A 278 -17.73 -13.04 14.28
N ALA A 279 -17.68 -13.22 12.97
CA ALA A 279 -18.56 -12.56 12.01
C ALA A 279 -18.75 -13.40 10.75
N LEU A 280 -19.85 -13.16 10.05
CA LEU A 280 -20.05 -13.56 8.66
C LEU A 280 -19.66 -12.38 7.77
N ARG A 281 -18.89 -12.64 6.71
CA ARG A 281 -18.61 -11.63 5.69
C ARG A 281 -19.37 -11.91 4.42
N ILE A 282 -19.72 -10.84 3.71
CA ILE A 282 -20.44 -10.88 2.44
C ILE A 282 -20.19 -9.60 1.64
N ALA A 283 -19.94 -9.74 0.35
CA ALA A 283 -20.03 -8.66 -0.63
C ALA A 283 -21.38 -8.73 -1.35
N ILE A 284 -22.05 -7.59 -1.50
CA ILE A 284 -23.36 -7.49 -2.14
C ILE A 284 -23.42 -6.30 -3.10
N LYS A 285 -24.08 -6.50 -4.25
CA LYS A 285 -24.31 -5.48 -5.27
C LYS A 285 -25.66 -5.74 -5.95
N GLY A 286 -26.35 -4.71 -6.44
CA GLY A 286 -27.56 -4.89 -7.25
C GLY A 286 -27.57 -4.02 -8.50
N THR A 287 -28.51 -4.26 -9.39
CA THR A 287 -28.75 -3.39 -10.56
C THR A 287 -29.37 -2.05 -10.18
N LYS A 288 -30.01 -1.98 -9.01
CA LYS A 288 -30.54 -0.77 -8.38
C LYS A 288 -30.42 -0.83 -6.86
N THR A 289 -30.51 0.33 -6.21
CA THR A 289 -30.52 0.44 -4.74
C THR A 289 -31.69 -0.33 -4.14
N GLY A 290 -31.45 -1.03 -3.04
CA GLY A 290 -32.49 -1.80 -2.36
C GLY A 290 -32.04 -2.45 -1.06
N ARG A 291 -32.80 -3.46 -0.62
CA ARG A 291 -32.57 -4.19 0.63
C ARG A 291 -32.88 -5.67 0.48
N VAL A 292 -32.02 -6.51 1.07
CA VAL A 292 -32.26 -7.95 1.19
C VAL A 292 -32.29 -8.30 2.68
N ASN A 293 -33.40 -8.85 3.14
CA ASN A 293 -33.50 -9.46 4.46
C ASN A 293 -32.60 -10.70 4.49
N PHE A 294 -31.80 -10.81 5.54
CA PHE A 294 -30.82 -11.86 5.73
C PHE A 294 -30.92 -12.40 7.15
N SER A 295 -30.89 -13.71 7.30
CA SER A 295 -30.77 -14.31 8.63
C SER A 295 -29.95 -15.59 8.61
N VAL A 296 -29.39 -15.90 9.77
CA VAL A 296 -28.69 -17.15 10.06
C VAL A 296 -29.61 -18.02 10.91
N ASN A 297 -29.80 -19.27 10.51
CA ASN A 297 -30.59 -20.30 11.20
C ASN A 297 -32.04 -19.89 11.52
N GLY A 298 -32.65 -19.02 10.69
CA GLY A 298 -33.98 -18.47 10.95
C GLY A 298 -34.05 -17.58 12.19
N GLY A 299 -32.91 -17.04 12.62
CA GLY A 299 -32.77 -16.17 13.79
C GLY A 299 -33.10 -14.71 13.48
N VAL A 300 -32.29 -13.79 14.04
CA VAL A 300 -32.49 -12.35 13.90
C VAL A 300 -32.38 -11.93 12.43
N ASN A 301 -33.33 -11.10 11.98
CA ASN A 301 -33.27 -10.50 10.64
C ASN A 301 -32.28 -9.33 10.63
N TYR A 302 -31.27 -9.44 9.77
CA TYR A 302 -30.33 -8.40 9.39
C TYR A 302 -30.69 -7.90 8.00
N VAL A 303 -30.60 -6.59 7.76
CA VAL A 303 -30.96 -6.00 6.46
C VAL A 303 -29.68 -5.66 5.69
N LEU A 304 -29.41 -6.39 4.61
CA LEU A 304 -28.29 -6.11 3.72
C LEU A 304 -28.62 -4.90 2.82
N PRO A 305 -27.79 -3.85 2.83
CA PRO A 305 -27.92 -2.74 1.90
C PRO A 305 -27.50 -3.16 0.48
N VAL A 306 -28.37 -2.98 -0.49
CA VAL A 306 -28.04 -3.19 -1.91
C VAL A 306 -27.79 -1.84 -2.56
N THR A 307 -26.67 -1.68 -3.25
CA THR A 307 -26.35 -0.49 -4.06
C THR A 307 -25.84 -0.90 -5.44
N SER A 308 -25.70 0.05 -6.37
CA SER A 308 -25.16 -0.21 -7.71
C SER A 308 -23.64 -0.44 -7.75
N THR A 309 -22.97 -0.38 -6.60
CA THR A 309 -21.56 -0.71 -6.41
C THR A 309 -21.43 -1.80 -5.35
N TRP A 310 -20.36 -2.58 -5.40
CA TRP A 310 -20.11 -3.59 -4.37
C TRP A 310 -20.00 -2.97 -2.98
N VAL A 311 -20.76 -3.52 -2.04
CA VAL A 311 -20.70 -3.20 -0.62
C VAL A 311 -20.20 -4.44 0.10
N TYR A 312 -19.05 -4.34 0.76
CA TYR A 312 -18.52 -5.38 1.62
C TYR A 312 -18.97 -5.15 3.06
N LEU A 313 -19.41 -6.22 3.72
CA LEU A 313 -19.91 -6.21 5.08
C LEU A 313 -19.24 -7.34 5.86
N GLU A 314 -18.75 -7.01 7.06
CA GLU A 314 -18.51 -7.98 8.12
C GLU A 314 -19.62 -7.81 9.15
N ILE A 315 -20.49 -8.81 9.27
CA ILE A 315 -21.66 -8.80 10.14
C ILE A 315 -21.29 -9.57 11.40
N PRO A 316 -21.08 -8.89 12.55
CA PRO A 316 -20.76 -9.56 13.80
C PRO A 316 -21.85 -10.57 14.17
N PHE A 317 -21.47 -11.71 14.72
CA PHE A 317 -22.45 -12.71 15.14
C PHE A 317 -23.38 -12.22 16.24
N SER A 318 -23.00 -11.18 17.00
CA SER A 318 -23.91 -10.49 17.93
C SER A 318 -25.17 -9.95 17.25
N ASP A 319 -25.05 -9.54 15.99
CA ASP A 319 -26.16 -8.97 15.20
C ASP A 319 -26.99 -10.07 14.52
N LEU A 320 -26.50 -11.30 14.52
CA LEU A 320 -27.11 -12.48 13.92
C LEU A 320 -27.62 -13.49 14.98
N GLY A 321 -27.72 -13.07 16.23
CA GLY A 321 -28.26 -13.89 17.33
C GLY A 321 -27.23 -14.82 18.01
N ASN A 322 -25.94 -14.55 17.86
CA ASN A 322 -24.82 -15.32 18.41
C ASN A 322 -24.85 -16.83 18.07
N PRO A 323 -24.98 -17.22 16.79
CA PRO A 323 -25.00 -18.62 16.41
C PRO A 323 -23.64 -19.28 16.67
N THR A 324 -23.65 -20.53 17.16
CA THR A 324 -22.44 -21.36 17.32
C THR A 324 -22.25 -22.36 16.18
N SER A 325 -23.25 -22.53 15.33
CA SER A 325 -23.21 -23.36 14.13
C SER A 325 -24.01 -22.69 13.01
N LEU A 326 -23.68 -22.95 11.75
CA LEU A 326 -24.49 -22.56 10.61
C LEU A 326 -25.22 -23.79 10.07
N THR A 327 -26.54 -23.75 10.13
CA THR A 327 -27.44 -24.75 9.55
C THR A 327 -28.25 -24.22 8.39
N MET A 328 -28.47 -22.89 8.33
CA MET A 328 -29.26 -22.26 7.26
C MET A 328 -28.87 -20.79 7.06
N LEU A 329 -28.69 -20.37 5.81
CA LEU A 329 -28.74 -18.97 5.39
C LEU A 329 -30.06 -18.68 4.70
N THR A 330 -30.69 -17.57 5.06
CA THR A 330 -31.94 -17.12 4.46
C THR A 330 -31.74 -15.76 3.81
N PHE A 331 -32.17 -15.62 2.56
CA PHE A 331 -32.20 -14.35 1.84
C PHE A 331 -33.61 -14.08 1.33
N GLN A 332 -34.11 -12.86 1.51
CA GLN A 332 -35.45 -12.47 1.05
C GLN A 332 -35.49 -11.01 0.58
N GLU A 333 -36.15 -10.76 -0.54
CA GLU A 333 -36.50 -9.43 -1.02
C GLU A 333 -37.40 -8.70 -0.01
N SER A 334 -37.16 -7.41 0.23
CA SER A 334 -37.81 -6.67 1.33
C SER A 334 -38.34 -5.28 0.96
N ASN A 335 -38.16 -4.85 -0.29
CA ASN A 335 -38.60 -3.56 -0.78
C ASN A 335 -40.00 -3.59 -1.42
N ASN A 336 -40.55 -4.77 -1.73
CA ASN A 336 -41.84 -4.95 -2.40
C ASN A 336 -41.91 -4.26 -3.78
N ASP A 337 -40.77 -3.97 -4.40
CA ASP A 337 -40.67 -3.38 -5.74
C ASP A 337 -40.29 -4.44 -6.80
N GLY A 338 -39.54 -5.48 -6.41
CA GLY A 338 -39.10 -6.56 -7.27
C GLY A 338 -38.20 -6.10 -8.42
N GLY A 339 -37.75 -7.05 -9.24
CA GLY A 339 -36.93 -6.78 -10.44
C GLY A 339 -35.54 -6.25 -10.13
N ASN A 340 -34.97 -6.57 -8.97
CA ASN A 340 -33.57 -6.30 -8.67
C ASN A 340 -32.76 -7.57 -8.90
N THR A 341 -31.77 -7.50 -9.79
CA THR A 341 -30.77 -8.57 -9.91
C THR A 341 -29.66 -8.25 -8.92
N VAL A 342 -29.53 -9.09 -7.91
CA VAL A 342 -28.56 -8.94 -6.82
C VAL A 342 -27.44 -9.95 -7.04
N LEU A 343 -26.21 -9.50 -6.86
CA LEU A 343 -25.00 -10.30 -6.84
C LEU A 343 -24.53 -10.40 -5.39
N PHE A 344 -24.16 -11.62 -4.99
CA PHE A 344 -23.53 -11.93 -3.72
C PHE A 344 -22.18 -12.58 -4.01
N ASP A 345 -21.16 -12.23 -3.23
CA ASP A 345 -19.83 -12.77 -3.40
C ASP A 345 -19.05 -12.71 -2.07
N ASP A 346 -17.90 -13.37 -1.99
CA ASP A 346 -17.06 -13.54 -0.79
C ASP A 346 -17.91 -13.81 0.47
N ILE A 347 -18.88 -14.72 0.33
CA ILE A 347 -19.66 -15.18 1.48
C ILE A 347 -18.74 -16.09 2.29
N GLY A 348 -18.48 -15.76 3.54
CA GLY A 348 -17.56 -16.52 4.36
C GLY A 348 -17.55 -16.06 5.80
N PHE A 349 -16.48 -16.36 6.52
CA PHE A 349 -16.37 -16.07 7.93
C PHE A 349 -15.08 -15.32 8.28
N VAL A 350 -15.15 -14.55 9.35
CA VAL A 350 -14.01 -13.82 9.91
C VAL A 350 -13.57 -14.50 11.20
N LEU A 351 -12.29 -14.87 11.30
CA LEU A 351 -11.71 -15.51 12.48
C LEU A 351 -11.78 -14.60 13.71
N LYS A 352 -11.89 -15.20 14.90
CA LYS A 352 -11.87 -14.49 16.19
C LYS A 352 -10.62 -13.65 16.37
#